data_AF-A0A1Y1UWK0-F1
#
_entry.id   AF-A0A1Y1UWK0-F1
#
_cell.length_a   1.000
_cell.length_b   1.000
_cell.length_c   1.000
_cell.angle_alpha   90.00
_cell.angle_beta   90.00
_cell.angle_gamma   90.00
#
_symmetry.space_group_name_H-M   'P 1'
#
loop_
_entity.id
_entity.type
_entity.pdbx_description
1 polymer ?
#
loop_
_entity_poly.entity_id
_entity_poly.type
_entity_poly.pdbx_seq_one_letter_code
_entity_poly.pdbx_strand_id
1 'polypeptide(L)'
;MKSILGLLLVSSLLLNNVKASIPKCNECSVFATGKDGTLWGWEEDSFCKLPTKCSSSSSSNGSATTKTSTIKKTTTVIKKTTTINKNDSSSSSSSSKTTVPTSSVTAAVASSATATSSSTASNAAATTSGNAAANHKKNEAGNYICNGCSVTATGGDGMLWGWEDEESCVIDTVLCKLNTSTTSTAAAAATSSNAPERGSDGILICSTCEYTRIDKDTTTWNKENGEDCRVISSRCGFNKTPHPWCSGCVVTGTGSDGALFGWENSASCLINEITCGFVQNNKINGNSKVETESSAASQYLISIYSIIITVIALLII
;
A
#
# COMPACT_ATOMS: atom_id res chain seq x y z
N MET A 1 55.15 -0.15 1.17
CA MET A 1 53.81 -0.48 1.70
C MET A 1 53.37 0.46 2.85
N LYS A 2 53.38 1.79 2.65
CA LYS A 2 52.88 2.77 3.66
C LYS A 2 51.79 3.70 3.14
N SER A 3 51.47 3.64 1.84
CA SER A 3 50.56 4.59 1.19
C SER A 3 49.14 4.04 0.94
N ILE A 4 48.91 2.74 1.11
CA ILE A 4 47.61 2.10 0.79
C ILE A 4 46.61 2.23 1.95
N LEU A 5 47.07 2.32 3.20
CA LEU A 5 46.20 2.44 4.38
C LEU A 5 45.51 3.81 4.48
N GLY A 6 46.07 4.85 3.83
CA GLY A 6 45.49 6.20 3.83
C GLY A 6 44.26 6.35 2.94
N LEU A 7 44.13 5.56 1.86
CA LEU A 7 43.04 5.72 0.89
C LEU A 7 41.71 5.11 1.38
N LEU A 8 41.77 4.04 2.19
CA LEU A 8 40.58 3.36 2.72
C LEU A 8 39.86 4.17 3.81
N LEU A 9 40.59 4.98 4.59
CA LEU A 9 40.01 5.82 5.64
C LEU A 9 39.26 7.05 5.09
N VAL A 10 39.60 7.54 3.90
CA VAL A 10 38.92 8.71 3.30
C VAL A 10 37.58 8.33 2.67
N SER A 11 37.46 7.11 2.10
CA SER A 11 36.21 6.65 1.46
C SER A 11 35.05 6.45 2.44
N SER A 12 35.32 6.08 3.70
CA SER A 12 34.28 5.89 4.72
C SER A 12 33.68 7.19 5.24
N LEU A 13 34.40 8.32 5.17
CA LEU A 13 33.86 9.62 5.60
C LEU A 13 32.92 10.26 4.56
N LEU A 14 33.00 9.88 3.28
CA LEU A 14 32.19 10.46 2.20
C LEU A 14 30.74 9.95 2.19
N LEU A 15 30.44 8.82 2.83
CA LEU A 15 29.09 8.23 2.83
C LEU A 15 28.13 8.84 3.86
N ASN A 16 28.63 9.55 4.88
CA ASN A 16 27.79 10.09 5.96
C ASN A 16 27.15 11.45 5.65
N ASN A 17 27.39 12.04 4.48
CA ASN A 17 26.89 13.38 4.12
C ASN A 17 25.93 13.42 2.94
N VAL A 18 25.43 12.27 2.48
CA VAL A 18 24.40 12.26 1.44
C VAL A 18 23.05 12.61 2.08
N LYS A 19 22.78 13.92 2.26
CA LYS A 19 21.43 14.41 2.51
C LYS A 19 20.59 14.03 1.29
N ALA A 20 19.72 13.04 1.44
CA ALA A 20 18.75 12.71 0.41
C ALA A 20 17.98 13.98 0.05
N SER A 21 18.09 14.42 -1.21
CA SER A 21 17.34 15.56 -1.70
C SER A 21 15.89 15.13 -1.87
N ILE A 22 15.08 15.36 -0.84
CA ILE A 22 13.65 15.07 -0.86
C ILE A 22 12.97 16.04 -1.84
N PRO A 23 12.26 15.57 -2.88
CA PRO A 23 11.55 16.43 -3.82
C PRO A 23 10.47 17.25 -3.09
N LYS A 24 10.22 18.47 -3.55
CA LYS A 24 9.19 19.36 -3.00
C LYS A 24 7.96 19.33 -3.87
N CYS A 25 6.77 19.27 -3.28
CA CYS A 25 5.52 19.36 -4.05
C CYS A 25 5.31 20.80 -4.53
N ASN A 26 4.79 20.97 -5.74
CA ASN A 26 4.30 22.25 -6.23
C ASN A 26 2.88 22.54 -5.74
N GLU A 27 2.05 21.50 -5.65
CA GLU A 27 0.67 21.59 -5.18
C GLU A 27 0.57 21.41 -3.66
N CYS A 28 -0.39 22.10 -3.03
CA CYS A 28 -0.64 22.00 -1.58
C CYS A 28 -1.65 20.88 -1.22
N SER A 29 -1.56 19.72 -1.89
CA SER A 29 -2.42 18.58 -1.61
C SER A 29 -1.79 17.68 -0.55
N VAL A 30 -2.38 17.66 0.66
CA VAL A 30 -1.89 16.85 1.78
C VAL A 30 -2.34 15.40 1.60
N PHE A 31 -1.37 14.49 1.52
CA PHE A 31 -1.60 13.05 1.47
C PHE A 31 -1.29 12.39 2.82
N ALA A 32 -0.21 12.80 3.49
CA ALA A 32 0.19 12.29 4.79
C ALA A 32 0.83 13.37 5.65
N THR A 33 0.81 13.17 6.97
CA THR A 33 1.51 14.02 7.94
C THR A 33 2.56 13.20 8.68
N GLY A 34 3.81 13.64 8.61
CA GLY A 34 4.92 13.02 9.32
C GLY A 34 4.82 13.23 10.84
N LYS A 35 5.52 12.39 11.61
CA LYS A 35 5.58 12.52 13.10
C LYS A 35 6.17 13.85 13.56
N ASP A 36 6.97 14.51 12.72
CA ASP A 36 7.55 15.84 12.95
C ASP A 36 6.60 16.99 12.55
N GLY A 37 5.35 16.68 12.16
CA GLY A 37 4.38 17.64 11.67
C GLY A 37 4.63 18.09 10.22
N THR A 38 5.61 17.51 9.52
CA THR A 38 5.80 17.84 8.11
C THR A 38 4.70 17.25 7.25
N LEU A 39 4.16 18.06 6.36
CA LEU A 39 3.13 17.64 5.42
C LEU A 39 3.80 17.02 4.20
N TRP A 40 3.22 15.93 3.71
CA TRP A 40 3.65 15.22 2.52
C TRP A 40 2.53 15.12 1.50
N GLY A 41 2.89 15.23 0.22
CA GLY A 41 1.98 15.11 -0.92
C GLY A 41 2.47 14.04 -1.89
N TRP A 42 1.61 13.71 -2.86
CA TRP A 42 1.91 12.81 -3.96
C TRP A 42 1.77 13.58 -5.28
N GLU A 43 2.88 13.79 -5.99
CA GLU A 43 2.92 14.52 -7.25
C GLU A 43 3.86 13.81 -8.23
N GLU A 44 3.43 13.68 -9.49
CA GLU A 44 4.22 13.03 -10.56
C GLU A 44 4.76 11.63 -10.18
N ASP A 45 3.91 10.79 -9.58
CA ASP A 45 4.26 9.43 -9.13
C ASP A 45 5.40 9.39 -8.09
N SER A 46 5.62 10.49 -7.37
CA SER A 46 6.65 10.60 -6.34
C SER A 46 6.12 11.19 -5.04
N PHE A 47 6.67 10.71 -3.92
CA PHE A 47 6.41 11.25 -2.60
C PHE A 47 7.22 12.53 -2.41
N CYS A 48 6.55 13.64 -2.13
CA CYS A 48 7.19 14.94 -2.03
C CYS A 48 6.84 15.65 -0.71
N LYS A 49 7.77 16.46 -0.21
CA LYS A 49 7.56 17.26 0.99
C LYS A 49 6.83 18.55 0.60
N LEU A 50 5.71 18.83 1.26
CA LEU A 50 4.97 20.06 1.02
C LEU A 50 5.75 21.27 1.56
N PRO A 51 5.84 22.37 0.80
CA PRO A 51 6.51 23.57 1.26
C PRO A 51 5.73 24.20 2.41
N THR A 52 6.43 24.85 3.35
CA THR A 52 5.83 25.43 4.57
C THR A 52 4.71 26.42 4.31
N LYS A 53 4.70 27.07 3.13
CA LYS A 53 3.59 27.94 2.66
C LYS A 53 2.23 27.23 2.61
N CYS A 54 2.22 25.90 2.41
CA CYS A 54 0.99 25.10 2.39
C CYS A 54 0.42 24.87 3.80
N SER A 55 1.21 25.09 4.86
CA SER A 55 0.75 24.94 6.24
C SER A 55 -0.02 26.16 6.76
N SER A 56 0.09 27.31 6.06
CA SER A 56 -0.42 28.61 6.52
C SER A 56 -1.73 29.05 5.86
N SER A 57 -2.30 28.27 4.92
CA SER A 57 -3.49 28.66 4.16
C SER A 57 -4.83 28.34 4.83
N SER A 58 -4.85 27.87 6.08
CA SER A 58 -6.08 27.50 6.79
C SER A 58 -6.99 28.69 7.20
N SER A 59 -6.61 29.94 6.90
CA SER A 59 -7.31 31.13 7.44
C SER A 59 -7.92 32.08 6.41
N SER A 60 -8.03 31.70 5.13
CA SER A 60 -8.74 32.53 4.14
C SER A 60 -9.87 31.75 3.48
N ASN A 61 -11.11 32.17 3.77
CA ASN A 61 -12.36 31.83 3.09
C ASN A 61 -12.32 32.19 1.58
N GLY A 62 -11.45 31.53 0.83
CA GLY A 62 -11.37 31.62 -0.62
C GLY A 62 -11.83 30.30 -1.22
N SER A 63 -13.04 30.28 -1.76
CA SER A 63 -13.64 29.18 -2.50
C SER A 63 -12.62 28.53 -3.46
N ALA A 64 -12.06 27.39 -3.04
CA ALA A 64 -11.14 26.62 -3.84
C ALA A 64 -11.91 26.03 -5.01
N THR A 65 -11.70 26.60 -6.19
CA THR A 65 -12.18 25.99 -7.44
C THR A 65 -11.41 24.70 -7.65
N THR A 66 -12.04 23.57 -7.33
CA THR A 66 -11.52 22.23 -7.59
C THR A 66 -11.33 22.06 -9.11
N LYS A 67 -10.12 22.33 -9.59
CA LYS A 67 -9.72 21.90 -10.94
C LYS A 67 -9.43 20.40 -10.85
N THR A 68 -10.44 19.60 -11.17
CA THR A 68 -10.26 18.19 -11.50
C THR A 68 -9.24 18.09 -12.64
N SER A 69 -8.00 17.71 -12.31
CA SER A 69 -6.98 17.42 -13.31
C SER A 69 -7.34 16.10 -13.98
N THR A 70 -7.99 16.18 -15.15
CA THR A 70 -8.20 15.03 -16.02
C THR A 70 -6.83 14.61 -16.54
N ILE A 71 -6.23 13.59 -15.92
CA ILE A 71 -4.99 12.97 -16.39
C ILE A 71 -5.28 12.35 -17.77
N LYS A 72 -4.94 13.07 -18.84
CA LYS A 72 -4.86 12.52 -20.19
C LYS A 72 -3.67 11.57 -20.21
N LYS A 73 -3.95 10.28 -20.09
CA LYS A 73 -2.98 9.18 -20.24
C LYS A 73 -2.43 9.20 -21.67
N THR A 74 -1.33 9.92 -21.89
CA THR A 74 -0.58 9.88 -23.16
C THR A 74 0.32 8.65 -23.12
N THR A 75 -0.16 7.56 -23.72
CA THR A 75 0.63 6.34 -23.90
C THR A 75 1.63 6.57 -25.03
N THR A 76 2.87 6.93 -24.70
CA THR A 76 3.98 6.91 -25.67
C THR A 76 4.39 5.47 -25.92
N VAL A 77 3.93 4.89 -27.02
CA VAL A 77 4.35 3.56 -27.50
C VAL A 77 5.79 3.66 -28.01
N ILE A 78 6.75 3.30 -27.17
CA ILE A 78 8.15 3.09 -27.60
C ILE A 78 8.22 1.72 -28.28
N LYS A 79 8.15 1.72 -29.61
CA LYS A 79 8.34 0.53 -30.44
C LYS A 79 9.83 0.21 -30.50
N LYS A 80 10.31 -0.59 -29.53
CA LYS A 80 11.69 -1.11 -29.53
C LYS A 80 11.79 -2.25 -30.55
N THR A 81 12.19 -1.92 -31.78
CA THR A 81 12.58 -2.89 -32.80
C THR A 81 13.84 -3.63 -32.34
N THR A 82 13.69 -4.91 -32.00
CA THR A 82 14.81 -5.80 -31.69
C THR A 82 15.08 -6.63 -32.94
N THR A 83 16.19 -6.34 -33.62
CA THR A 83 16.72 -7.12 -34.73
C THR A 83 17.31 -8.41 -34.19
N ILE A 84 16.64 -9.55 -34.44
CA ILE A 84 17.18 -10.88 -34.13
C ILE A 84 17.94 -11.35 -35.37
N ASN A 85 19.27 -11.41 -35.27
CA ASN A 85 20.11 -12.11 -36.23
C ASN A 85 19.90 -13.62 -36.08
N LYS A 86 19.41 -14.25 -37.15
CA LYS A 86 19.52 -15.69 -37.37
C LYS A 86 20.97 -16.02 -37.75
N ASN A 87 21.55 -17.02 -37.10
CA ASN A 87 22.56 -17.84 -37.74
C ASN A 87 22.37 -19.30 -37.29
N ASP A 88 22.51 -20.18 -38.27
CA ASP A 88 22.14 -21.59 -38.31
C ASP A 88 22.89 -22.49 -37.32
N SER A 89 22.28 -23.65 -36.97
CA SER A 89 22.78 -24.99 -37.38
C SER A 89 21.98 -26.14 -36.75
N SER A 90 21.27 -26.86 -37.63
CA SER A 90 21.04 -28.31 -37.69
C SER A 90 20.88 -29.17 -36.41
N SER A 91 19.77 -29.91 -36.32
CA SER A 91 19.76 -31.37 -36.61
C SER A 91 18.35 -32.00 -36.58
N SER A 92 18.19 -32.95 -37.50
CA SER A 92 17.15 -33.98 -37.75
C SER A 92 16.30 -34.46 -36.56
N SER A 93 15.06 -34.98 -36.69
CA SER A 93 14.55 -35.96 -37.67
C SER A 93 13.02 -36.14 -37.62
N SER A 94 12.51 -36.76 -38.70
CA SER A 94 11.34 -37.68 -38.76
C SER A 94 9.91 -37.16 -38.62
N SER A 95 9.40 -36.66 -39.75
CA SER A 95 8.18 -37.10 -40.47
C SER A 95 7.20 -38.09 -39.81
N SER A 96 5.93 -37.67 -39.69
CA SER A 96 4.79 -38.44 -40.19
C SER A 96 3.59 -37.53 -40.50
N LYS A 97 2.96 -37.88 -41.63
CA LYS A 97 2.08 -37.14 -42.51
C LYS A 97 0.62 -37.45 -42.16
N THR A 98 -0.28 -36.47 -42.07
CA THR A 98 -1.71 -36.62 -42.41
C THR A 98 -2.33 -35.24 -42.68
N THR A 99 -2.75 -35.05 -43.92
CA THR A 99 -3.54 -33.93 -44.44
C THR A 99 -5.01 -34.32 -44.51
N VAL A 100 -5.91 -33.51 -43.95
CA VAL A 100 -7.31 -33.37 -44.39
C VAL A 100 -7.73 -31.90 -44.22
N PRO A 101 -8.39 -31.28 -45.22
CA PRO A 101 -8.80 -29.88 -45.15
C PRO A 101 -10.18 -29.75 -44.48
N THR A 102 -10.41 -28.69 -43.71
CA THR A 102 -11.77 -28.32 -43.30
C THR A 102 -11.95 -26.81 -43.44
N SER A 103 -12.94 -26.49 -44.25
CA SER A 103 -13.36 -25.18 -44.72
C SER A 103 -13.76 -24.25 -43.57
N SER A 104 -13.21 -23.03 -43.58
CA SER A 104 -13.63 -21.93 -42.72
C SER A 104 -14.79 -21.17 -43.36
N VAL A 105 -15.96 -21.21 -42.73
CA VAL A 105 -17.11 -20.35 -43.03
C VAL A 105 -17.07 -19.15 -42.08
N THR A 106 -16.95 -17.97 -42.67
CA THR A 106 -17.03 -16.66 -42.02
C THR A 106 -18.49 -16.35 -41.66
N ALA A 107 -18.79 -16.06 -40.40
CA ALA A 107 -20.06 -15.48 -40.00
C ALA A 107 -19.80 -14.26 -39.10
N ALA A 108 -20.13 -13.10 -39.63
CA ALA A 108 -20.13 -11.82 -38.95
C ALA A 108 -21.29 -11.78 -37.94
N VAL A 109 -21.01 -11.35 -36.71
CA VAL A 109 -22.05 -11.05 -35.72
C VAL A 109 -21.90 -9.59 -35.30
N ALA A 110 -22.87 -8.79 -35.72
CA ALA A 110 -23.07 -7.42 -35.27
C ALA A 110 -23.47 -7.43 -33.79
N SER A 111 -22.82 -6.61 -32.97
CA SER A 111 -23.24 -6.35 -31.59
C SER A 111 -23.70 -4.91 -31.47
N SER A 112 -24.97 -4.80 -31.08
CA SER A 112 -25.78 -3.61 -30.88
C SER A 112 -25.46 -2.93 -29.54
N ALA A 113 -25.58 -1.60 -29.54
CA ALA A 113 -25.36 -0.72 -28.42
C ALA A 113 -26.40 -0.93 -27.29
N THR A 114 -25.93 -0.87 -26.05
CA THR A 114 -26.79 -0.71 -24.86
C THR A 114 -26.33 0.51 -24.08
N ALA A 115 -27.14 1.57 -24.13
CA ALA A 115 -26.95 2.80 -23.37
C ALA A 115 -27.35 2.56 -21.90
N THR A 116 -26.42 2.77 -20.98
CA THR A 116 -26.68 2.74 -19.53
C THR A 116 -26.88 4.17 -19.04
N SER A 117 -28.10 4.48 -18.60
CA SER A 117 -28.48 5.76 -18.03
C SER A 117 -28.11 5.81 -16.55
N SER A 118 -27.19 6.70 -16.17
CA SER A 118 -26.84 6.99 -14.78
C SER A 118 -27.70 8.13 -14.24
N SER A 119 -28.62 7.81 -13.32
CA SER A 119 -29.40 8.79 -12.56
C SER A 119 -28.63 9.22 -11.31
N THR A 120 -28.06 10.42 -11.33
CA THR A 120 -27.46 11.09 -10.17
C THR A 120 -28.56 11.81 -9.38
N ALA A 121 -28.88 11.30 -8.18
CA ALA A 121 -29.76 11.98 -7.23
C ALA A 121 -28.90 12.86 -6.31
N SER A 122 -28.99 14.17 -6.50
CA SER A 122 -28.39 15.21 -5.67
C SER A 122 -29.26 15.48 -4.44
N ASN A 123 -28.83 15.03 -3.26
CA ASN A 123 -29.34 15.52 -1.99
C ASN A 123 -28.59 16.80 -1.60
N ALA A 124 -29.19 17.95 -1.90
CA ALA A 124 -28.77 19.23 -1.37
C ALA A 124 -29.41 19.43 0.01
N ALA A 125 -28.60 19.37 1.07
CA ALA A 125 -29.00 19.81 2.41
C ALA A 125 -28.31 21.15 2.70
N ALA A 126 -29.13 22.19 2.75
CA ALA A 126 -28.76 23.49 3.28
C ALA A 126 -28.61 23.39 4.80
N THR A 127 -27.55 23.95 5.37
CA THR A 127 -27.52 24.25 6.80
C THR A 127 -26.79 25.56 7.04
N THR A 128 -27.58 26.51 7.51
CA THR A 128 -27.24 27.86 7.93
C THR A 128 -26.39 27.79 9.18
N SER A 129 -25.16 28.31 9.11
CA SER A 129 -24.29 28.56 10.24
C SER A 129 -24.86 29.72 11.07
N GLY A 130 -25.53 29.37 12.17
CA GLY A 130 -25.70 30.26 13.30
C GLY A 130 -24.77 29.78 14.41
N ASN A 131 -23.93 30.67 14.94
CA ASN A 131 -23.15 30.46 16.16
C ASN A 131 -24.10 30.18 17.34
N ALA A 132 -24.58 28.95 17.46
CA ALA A 132 -25.11 28.44 18.71
C ALA A 132 -23.91 28.11 19.59
N ALA A 133 -23.90 28.59 20.83
CA ALA A 133 -22.84 28.27 21.78
C ALA A 133 -22.70 26.74 21.90
N ALA A 134 -21.52 26.23 21.52
CA ALA A 134 -21.20 24.82 21.46
C ALA A 134 -21.34 24.18 22.85
N ASN A 135 -22.46 23.50 23.10
CA ASN A 135 -22.68 22.71 24.32
C ASN A 135 -22.16 21.29 24.13
N HIS A 136 -20.87 21.14 23.77
CA HIS A 136 -20.27 19.81 23.65
C HIS A 136 -20.22 19.13 25.02
N LYS A 137 -20.95 18.02 25.14
CA LYS A 137 -20.80 17.13 26.29
C LYS A 137 -19.47 16.40 26.17
N LYS A 138 -18.83 16.15 27.31
CA LYS A 138 -17.69 15.23 27.37
C LYS A 138 -18.19 13.83 27.74
N ASN A 139 -17.63 12.81 27.11
CA ASN A 139 -17.87 11.42 27.52
C ASN A 139 -17.10 11.08 28.82
N GLU A 140 -17.24 9.85 29.30
CA GLU A 140 -16.54 9.38 30.52
C GLU A 140 -15.01 9.44 30.41
N ALA A 141 -14.47 9.40 29.19
CA ALA A 141 -13.04 9.52 28.91
C ALA A 141 -12.55 10.99 28.81
N GLY A 142 -13.45 11.97 28.93
CA GLY A 142 -13.14 13.40 28.83
C GLY A 142 -13.04 13.95 27.41
N ASN A 143 -13.38 13.16 26.38
CA ASN A 143 -13.41 13.60 24.98
C ASN A 143 -14.74 14.31 24.67
N TYR A 144 -14.69 15.38 23.88
CA TYR A 144 -15.91 16.06 23.41
C TYR A 144 -16.73 15.16 22.50
N ILE A 145 -18.06 15.25 22.58
CA ILE A 145 -19.00 14.53 21.72
C ILE A 145 -19.50 15.50 20.63
N CYS A 146 -19.43 15.06 19.37
CA CYS A 146 -19.93 15.87 18.24
C CYS A 146 -21.45 16.03 18.33
N ASN A 147 -21.93 17.24 18.04
CA ASN A 147 -23.35 17.52 17.91
C ASN A 147 -23.91 17.00 16.58
N GLY A 148 -23.09 17.05 15.53
CA GLY A 148 -23.37 16.47 14.23
C GLY A 148 -22.76 15.08 14.04
N CYS A 149 -23.11 14.50 12.90
CA CYS A 149 -22.79 13.11 12.54
C CYS A 149 -21.77 13.02 11.40
N SER A 150 -21.01 14.08 11.18
CA SER A 150 -20.04 14.16 10.09
C SER A 150 -18.72 13.53 10.51
N VAL A 151 -18.48 12.30 10.05
CA VAL A 151 -17.25 11.56 10.34
C VAL A 151 -16.13 12.08 9.43
N THR A 152 -15.03 12.51 10.04
CA THR A 152 -13.82 12.99 9.35
C THR A 152 -12.63 12.04 9.49
N ALA A 153 -12.61 11.23 10.55
CA ALA A 153 -11.58 10.22 10.78
C ALA A 153 -12.11 9.04 11.61
N THR A 154 -11.39 7.91 11.58
CA THR A 154 -11.63 6.76 12.45
C THR A 154 -10.36 6.53 13.28
N GLY A 155 -10.51 6.50 14.60
CA GLY A 155 -9.42 6.25 15.53
C GLY A 155 -8.95 4.79 15.51
N GLY A 156 -7.74 4.54 16.01
CA GLY A 156 -7.20 3.17 16.12
C GLY A 156 -7.97 2.29 17.11
N ASP A 157 -8.76 2.91 17.99
CA ASP A 157 -9.71 2.28 18.91
C ASP A 157 -11.06 1.94 18.25
N GLY A 158 -11.24 2.27 16.97
CA GLY A 158 -12.49 2.12 16.23
C GLY A 158 -13.52 3.21 16.51
N MET A 159 -13.20 4.23 17.32
CA MET A 159 -14.09 5.37 17.51
C MET A 159 -14.14 6.24 16.26
N LEU A 160 -15.31 6.77 15.95
CA LEU A 160 -15.51 7.70 14.85
C LEU A 160 -15.29 9.13 15.36
N TRP A 161 -14.51 9.92 14.63
CA TRP A 161 -14.13 11.28 15.00
C TRP A 161 -14.67 12.28 13.98
N GLY A 162 -15.21 13.39 14.49
CA GLY A 162 -15.64 14.56 13.73
C GLY A 162 -14.81 15.79 14.07
N TRP A 163 -15.06 16.86 13.33
CA TRP A 163 -14.47 18.17 13.57
C TRP A 163 -15.58 19.21 13.61
N GLU A 164 -15.84 19.78 14.78
CA GLU A 164 -16.89 20.77 15.02
C GLU A 164 -16.34 21.85 15.94
N ASP A 165 -16.76 23.10 15.72
CA ASP A 165 -16.42 24.23 16.58
C ASP A 165 -14.90 24.39 16.84
N GLU A 166 -14.09 24.13 15.80
CA GLU A 166 -12.61 24.16 15.81
C GLU A 166 -11.92 23.15 16.74
N GLU A 167 -12.64 22.14 17.23
CA GLU A 167 -12.10 21.07 18.06
C GLU A 167 -12.44 19.67 17.49
N SER A 168 -11.62 18.68 17.85
CA SER A 168 -11.93 17.28 17.53
C SER A 168 -12.93 16.71 18.54
N CYS A 169 -13.91 15.98 18.03
CA CYS A 169 -14.97 15.39 18.83
C CYS A 169 -15.22 13.93 18.41
N VAL A 170 -15.71 13.12 19.35
CA VAL A 170 -16.12 11.73 19.14
C VAL A 170 -17.58 11.73 18.70
N ILE A 171 -17.88 11.03 17.60
CA ILE A 171 -19.23 10.90 17.06
C ILE A 171 -20.03 9.97 17.97
N ASP A 172 -21.19 10.43 18.44
CA ASP A 172 -22.14 9.57 19.14
C ASP A 172 -22.86 8.65 18.14
N THR A 173 -22.46 7.40 18.11
CA THR A 173 -22.94 6.39 17.16
C THR A 173 -24.42 6.08 17.37
N VAL A 174 -24.92 6.22 18.59
CA VAL A 174 -26.33 6.00 18.96
C VAL A 174 -27.17 7.17 18.47
N LEU A 175 -26.76 8.40 18.78
CA LEU A 175 -27.46 9.62 18.35
C LEU A 175 -27.52 9.71 16.83
N CYS A 176 -26.40 9.39 16.17
CA CYS A 176 -26.26 9.48 14.73
C CYS A 176 -26.87 8.32 13.96
N LYS A 177 -27.38 7.29 14.65
CA LYS A 177 -27.91 6.06 14.03
C LYS A 177 -26.92 5.48 13.01
N LEU A 178 -25.63 5.69 13.25
CA LEU A 178 -24.59 5.04 12.46
C LEU A 178 -24.61 3.59 12.91
N ASN A 179 -24.96 2.70 12.00
CA ASN A 179 -24.75 1.28 12.22
C ASN A 179 -23.24 1.05 12.32
N THR A 180 -22.69 1.22 13.53
CA THR A 180 -21.38 0.72 13.91
C THR A 180 -21.49 -0.80 14.05
N SER A 181 -21.76 -1.44 12.91
CA SER A 181 -21.63 -2.89 12.75
C SER A 181 -20.16 -3.32 12.72
N THR A 182 -19.24 -2.36 12.85
CA THR A 182 -17.81 -2.60 12.92
C THR A 182 -17.28 -1.96 14.20
N THR A 183 -16.81 -2.82 15.11
CA THR A 183 -15.80 -2.49 16.13
C THR A 183 -16.30 -1.90 17.46
N SER A 184 -16.93 -2.74 18.30
CA SER A 184 -16.74 -2.66 19.77
C SER A 184 -17.22 -3.91 20.54
N THR A 185 -17.74 -4.93 19.87
CA THR A 185 -18.01 -6.26 20.47
C THR A 185 -17.36 -7.39 19.67
N ALA A 186 -16.07 -7.27 19.35
CA ALA A 186 -15.25 -8.36 18.83
C ALA A 186 -14.48 -9.11 19.95
N ALA A 187 -15.09 -9.26 21.14
CA ALA A 187 -14.58 -10.13 22.20
C ALA A 187 -15.61 -11.17 22.70
N ALA A 188 -16.84 -11.18 22.19
CA ALA A 188 -17.79 -12.24 22.52
C ALA A 188 -18.74 -12.50 21.34
N ALA A 189 -18.64 -13.70 20.76
CA ALA A 189 -19.55 -14.29 19.78
C ALA A 189 -19.52 -13.73 18.33
N ALA A 190 -18.35 -13.79 17.69
CA ALA A 190 -18.29 -13.88 16.23
C ALA A 190 -18.64 -15.32 15.80
N THR A 191 -19.94 -15.60 15.69
CA THR A 191 -20.43 -16.81 15.05
C THR A 191 -20.15 -16.70 13.55
N SER A 192 -19.06 -17.33 13.14
CA SER A 192 -18.83 -17.97 11.84
C SER A 192 -19.97 -17.84 10.82
N SER A 193 -19.92 -16.81 9.98
CA SER A 193 -20.25 -17.00 8.58
C SER A 193 -18.94 -16.87 7.82
N ASN A 194 -18.26 -18.02 7.63
CA ASN A 194 -16.97 -18.14 6.94
C ASN A 194 -17.15 -17.88 5.43
N ALA A 195 -17.64 -16.70 5.05
CA ALA A 195 -17.47 -16.24 3.69
C ALA A 195 -15.95 -16.14 3.45
N PRO A 196 -15.42 -16.82 2.42
CA PRO A 196 -13.99 -16.75 2.12
C PRO A 196 -13.61 -15.29 1.86
N GLU A 197 -12.61 -14.79 2.57
CA GLU A 197 -12.15 -13.41 2.40
C GLU A 197 -11.49 -13.27 1.01
N ARG A 198 -11.81 -12.22 0.27
CA ARG A 198 -11.25 -11.98 -1.06
C ARG A 198 -10.61 -10.59 -1.10
N GLY A 199 -9.50 -10.48 -1.82
CA GLY A 199 -8.88 -9.21 -2.13
C GLY A 199 -9.76 -8.35 -3.03
N SER A 200 -9.37 -7.09 -3.24
CA SER A 200 -10.06 -6.18 -4.17
C SER A 200 -10.04 -6.66 -5.62
N ASP A 201 -9.13 -7.58 -5.95
CA ASP A 201 -9.02 -8.27 -7.23
C ASP A 201 -9.91 -9.53 -7.32
N GLY A 202 -10.69 -9.82 -6.28
CA GLY A 202 -11.56 -11.00 -6.21
C GLY A 202 -10.82 -12.31 -5.90
N ILE A 203 -9.50 -12.26 -5.67
CA ILE A 203 -8.69 -13.45 -5.38
C ILE A 203 -8.89 -13.85 -3.92
N LEU A 204 -9.05 -15.14 -3.67
CA LEU A 204 -9.20 -15.70 -2.33
C LEU A 204 -7.97 -15.37 -1.46
N ILE A 205 -8.19 -14.90 -0.24
CA ILE A 205 -7.14 -14.74 0.77
C ILE A 205 -7.10 -16.04 1.59
N CYS A 206 -5.93 -16.66 1.67
CA CYS A 206 -5.76 -17.90 2.41
C CYS A 206 -6.05 -17.66 3.90
N SER A 207 -6.81 -18.56 4.50
CA SER A 207 -7.02 -18.61 5.95
C SER A 207 -5.80 -19.14 6.70
N THR A 208 -4.92 -19.86 5.99
CA THR A 208 -3.66 -20.41 6.49
C THR A 208 -2.45 -19.56 6.07
N CYS A 209 -1.37 -19.69 6.85
CA CYS A 209 -0.10 -19.03 6.60
C CYS A 209 0.94 -19.90 5.90
N GLU A 210 0.53 -21.08 5.44
CA GLU A 210 1.34 -21.95 4.61
C GLU A 210 1.28 -21.45 3.18
N TYR A 211 2.42 -21.34 2.50
CA TYR A 211 2.48 -21.04 1.08
C TYR A 211 3.24 -22.16 0.36
N THR A 212 2.80 -22.48 -0.86
CA THR A 212 3.40 -23.54 -1.70
C THR A 212 4.24 -22.96 -2.84
N ARG A 213 4.01 -21.70 -3.21
CA ARG A 213 4.80 -20.99 -4.23
C ARG A 213 4.97 -19.52 -3.89
N ILE A 214 6.04 -18.94 -4.41
CA ILE A 214 6.33 -17.50 -4.38
C ILE A 214 6.53 -17.07 -5.83
N ASP A 215 5.76 -16.07 -6.26
CA ASP A 215 5.88 -15.53 -7.61
C ASP A 215 7.00 -14.47 -7.67
N LYS A 216 7.36 -14.06 -8.88
CA LYS A 216 8.47 -13.11 -9.12
C LYS A 216 8.26 -11.74 -8.47
N ASP A 217 7.01 -11.37 -8.24
CA ASP A 217 6.59 -10.14 -7.56
C ASP A 217 6.57 -10.27 -6.03
N THR A 218 7.11 -11.37 -5.48
CA THR A 218 7.13 -11.72 -4.05
C THR A 218 5.78 -12.07 -3.44
N THR A 219 4.72 -12.16 -4.25
CA THR A 219 3.42 -12.63 -3.75
C THR A 219 3.49 -14.12 -3.41
N THR A 220 2.99 -14.46 -2.23
CA THR A 220 2.94 -15.83 -1.73
C THR A 220 1.57 -16.44 -1.95
N TRP A 221 1.52 -17.67 -2.44
CA TRP A 221 0.28 -18.34 -2.80
C TRP A 221 0.17 -19.72 -2.15
N ASN A 222 -1.07 -20.12 -1.89
CA ASN A 222 -1.43 -21.47 -1.50
C ASN A 222 -2.72 -21.90 -2.22
N LYS A 223 -3.24 -23.08 -1.90
CA LYS A 223 -4.49 -23.60 -2.43
C LYS A 223 -5.43 -23.96 -1.29
N GLU A 224 -6.60 -23.33 -1.24
CA GLU A 224 -7.64 -23.61 -0.25
C GLU A 224 -8.95 -23.93 -0.98
N ASN A 225 -9.61 -25.02 -0.57
CA ASN A 225 -10.85 -25.50 -1.20
C ASN A 225 -10.76 -25.71 -2.72
N GLY A 226 -9.58 -26.04 -3.23
CA GLY A 226 -9.35 -26.27 -4.66
C GLY A 226 -9.15 -25.01 -5.51
N GLU A 227 -9.20 -23.82 -4.90
CA GLU A 227 -8.91 -22.52 -5.53
C GLU A 227 -7.54 -22.01 -5.09
N ASP A 228 -6.85 -21.29 -5.99
CA ASP A 228 -5.65 -20.57 -5.61
C ASP A 228 -6.01 -19.41 -4.67
N CYS A 229 -5.28 -19.31 -3.57
CA CYS A 229 -5.44 -18.25 -2.60
C CYS A 229 -4.11 -17.54 -2.37
N ARG A 230 -4.19 -16.26 -2.04
CA ARG A 230 -3.07 -15.41 -1.69
C ARG A 230 -2.82 -15.48 -0.19
N VAL A 231 -1.59 -15.82 0.19
CA VAL A 231 -1.12 -15.81 1.58
C VAL A 231 -0.57 -14.43 1.86
N ILE A 232 -1.16 -13.71 2.80
CA ILE A 232 -0.76 -12.34 3.12
C ILE A 232 0.36 -12.37 4.15
N SER A 233 1.57 -12.02 3.73
CA SER A 233 2.78 -12.07 4.55
C SER A 233 2.65 -11.26 5.86
N SER A 234 2.04 -10.06 5.80
CA SER A 234 1.73 -9.20 6.96
C SER A 234 0.81 -9.85 8.00
N ARG A 235 -0.07 -10.75 7.58
CA ARG A 235 -0.98 -11.51 8.48
C ARG A 235 -0.36 -12.77 9.04
N CYS A 236 0.77 -13.17 8.48
CA CYS A 236 1.43 -14.44 8.77
C CYS A 236 2.80 -14.28 9.43
N GLY A 237 3.22 -13.04 9.70
CA GLY A 237 4.41 -12.73 10.46
C GLY A 237 5.72 -12.98 9.71
N PHE A 238 5.67 -13.31 8.43
CA PHE A 238 6.85 -13.42 7.57
C PHE A 238 6.88 -12.28 6.56
N ASN A 239 8.05 -11.95 6.04
CA ASN A 239 8.20 -10.91 5.02
C ASN A 239 9.09 -11.41 3.89
N LYS A 240 8.50 -11.58 2.71
CA LYS A 240 9.23 -11.94 1.48
C LYS A 240 9.39 -10.76 0.52
N THR A 241 8.83 -9.60 0.88
CA THR A 241 8.94 -8.38 0.10
C THR A 241 10.33 -7.74 0.31
N PRO A 242 10.79 -6.89 -0.61
CA PRO A 242 12.02 -6.11 -0.41
C PRO A 242 11.85 -5.00 0.65
N HIS A 243 10.63 -4.71 1.09
CA HIS A 243 10.33 -3.67 2.06
C HIS A 243 10.54 -4.21 3.48
N PRO A 244 11.24 -3.49 4.37
CA PRO A 244 11.37 -3.91 5.76
C PRO A 244 10.03 -3.82 6.50
N TRP A 245 9.91 -4.43 7.68
CA TRP A 245 8.76 -4.18 8.57
C TRP A 245 8.76 -2.74 9.09
N CYS A 246 7.58 -2.13 9.17
CA CYS A 246 7.38 -0.88 9.89
C CYS A 246 7.53 -1.14 11.40
N SER A 247 8.10 -0.16 12.11
CA SER A 247 8.11 -0.11 13.57
C SER A 247 6.77 0.38 14.12
N GLY A 248 6.09 1.27 13.39
CA GLY A 248 4.74 1.74 13.70
C GLY A 248 3.62 0.99 12.96
N CYS A 249 2.39 1.24 13.38
CA CYS A 249 1.17 0.64 12.82
C CYS A 249 0.35 1.63 11.98
N VAL A 250 0.98 2.71 11.50
CA VAL A 250 0.30 3.72 10.67
C VAL A 250 0.30 3.25 9.23
N VAL A 251 -0.89 2.90 8.73
CA VAL A 251 -1.10 2.52 7.33
C VAL A 251 -1.17 3.78 6.49
N THR A 252 -0.28 3.90 5.50
CA THR A 252 -0.27 4.99 4.52
C THR A 252 -0.68 4.52 3.12
N GLY A 253 -0.82 3.21 2.92
CA GLY A 253 -1.31 2.64 1.67
C GLY A 253 -1.64 1.15 1.79
N THR A 254 -2.39 0.64 0.82
CA THR A 254 -2.72 -0.78 0.70
C THR A 254 -2.28 -1.25 -0.67
N GLY A 255 -1.47 -2.32 -0.71
CA GLY A 255 -1.02 -2.93 -1.96
C GLY A 255 -2.17 -3.63 -2.69
N SER A 256 -1.97 -3.91 -3.97
CA SER A 256 -2.91 -4.72 -4.76
C SER A 256 -3.06 -6.14 -4.22
N ASP A 257 -2.05 -6.61 -3.49
CA ASP A 257 -2.03 -7.88 -2.81
C ASP A 257 -2.90 -7.89 -1.54
N GLY A 258 -3.36 -6.72 -1.08
CA GLY A 258 -4.06 -6.54 0.19
C GLY A 258 -3.14 -6.29 1.38
N ALA A 259 -1.81 -6.29 1.16
CA ALA A 259 -0.86 -5.99 2.21
C ALA A 259 -0.91 -4.51 2.61
N LEU A 260 -0.74 -4.24 3.88
CA LEU A 260 -0.74 -2.88 4.42
C LEU A 260 0.68 -2.33 4.43
N PHE A 261 0.84 -1.11 3.93
CA PHE A 261 2.12 -0.42 3.86
C PHE A 261 2.10 0.84 4.71
N GLY A 262 3.23 1.12 5.34
CA GLY A 262 3.52 2.37 6.02
C GLY A 262 4.70 3.09 5.37
N TRP A 263 4.96 4.30 5.85
CA TRP A 263 6.12 5.10 5.46
C TRP A 263 6.92 5.49 6.70
N GLU A 264 8.09 4.89 6.87
CA GLU A 264 8.98 5.16 8.01
C GLU A 264 10.43 5.23 7.54
N ASN A 265 11.25 6.07 8.18
CA ASN A 265 12.67 6.23 7.86
C ASN A 265 12.92 6.57 6.37
N SER A 266 12.04 7.36 5.75
CA SER A 266 12.10 7.75 4.33
C SER A 266 12.02 6.57 3.34
N ALA A 267 11.42 5.45 3.75
CA ALA A 267 11.19 4.30 2.90
C ALA A 267 9.81 3.68 3.15
N SER A 268 9.27 3.02 2.13
CA SER A 268 8.08 2.18 2.30
C SER A 268 8.44 0.95 3.13
N CYS A 269 7.59 0.64 4.10
CA CYS A 269 7.72 -0.53 4.96
C CYS A 269 6.39 -1.30 4.99
N LEU A 270 6.47 -2.60 5.24
CA LEU A 270 5.31 -3.49 5.38
C LEU A 270 4.79 -3.40 6.82
N ILE A 271 3.47 -3.25 7.00
CA ILE A 271 2.86 -3.23 8.34
C ILE A 271 2.65 -4.67 8.79
N ASN A 272 3.14 -5.01 9.99
CA ASN A 272 2.91 -6.32 10.57
C ASN A 272 1.54 -6.34 11.27
N GLU A 273 0.55 -6.90 10.61
CA GLU A 273 -0.85 -6.93 11.07
C GLU A 273 -1.04 -7.72 12.37
N ILE A 274 -0.17 -8.71 12.62
CA ILE A 274 -0.14 -9.48 13.87
C ILE A 274 0.30 -8.58 15.02
N THR A 275 1.46 -7.93 14.90
CA THR A 275 2.00 -7.06 15.97
C THR A 275 1.15 -5.81 16.18
N CYS A 276 0.49 -5.34 15.13
CA CYS A 276 -0.42 -4.20 15.18
C CYS A 276 -1.83 -4.56 15.68
N GLY A 277 -2.14 -5.84 15.90
CA GLY A 277 -3.44 -6.28 16.41
C GLY A 277 -4.59 -6.18 15.39
N PHE A 278 -4.29 -6.01 14.11
CA PHE A 278 -5.29 -5.99 13.04
C PHE A 278 -5.84 -7.40 12.76
N VAL A 279 -5.01 -8.43 12.95
CA VAL A 279 -5.41 -9.83 12.85
C VAL A 279 -5.34 -10.48 14.23
N GLN A 280 -6.42 -11.16 14.61
CA GLN A 280 -6.45 -11.93 15.85
C GLN A 280 -5.55 -13.17 15.73
N ASN A 281 -4.57 -13.29 16.62
CA ASN A 281 -3.61 -14.41 16.68
C ASN A 281 -4.28 -15.80 16.75
N ASN A 282 -5.54 -15.87 17.15
CA ASN A 282 -6.28 -17.12 17.32
C ASN A 282 -6.46 -17.94 16.03
N LYS A 283 -6.26 -17.34 14.84
CA LYS A 283 -6.31 -18.10 13.57
C LYS A 283 -4.98 -18.73 13.18
N ILE A 284 -3.87 -18.35 13.80
CA ILE A 284 -2.54 -18.90 13.50
C ILE A 284 -2.27 -20.06 14.46
N ASN A 285 -3.09 -21.11 14.39
CA ASN A 285 -2.87 -22.35 15.18
C ASN A 285 -1.85 -23.30 14.52
N GLY A 286 -1.12 -22.83 13.50
CA GLY A 286 -0.03 -23.56 12.90
C GLY A 286 1.27 -23.27 13.64
N ASN A 287 2.05 -24.31 13.92
CA ASN A 287 3.39 -24.27 14.51
C ASN A 287 4.44 -23.61 13.59
N SER A 288 4.03 -22.59 12.83
CA SER A 288 4.87 -21.80 11.93
C SER A 288 5.84 -21.02 12.80
N LYS A 289 6.97 -21.67 13.09
CA LYS A 289 8.19 -21.03 13.52
C LYS A 289 8.46 -19.91 12.52
N VAL A 290 8.17 -18.68 12.93
CA VAL A 290 8.41 -17.48 12.15
C VAL A 290 9.92 -17.39 11.96
N GLU A 291 10.42 -17.91 10.85
CA GLU A 291 11.79 -17.67 10.45
C GLU A 291 11.83 -16.27 9.86
N THR A 292 12.05 -15.29 10.74
CA THR A 292 12.42 -13.92 10.38
C THR A 292 13.79 -13.92 9.71
N GLU A 293 13.89 -14.44 8.50
CA GLU A 293 14.95 -14.08 7.59
C GLU A 293 14.62 -12.69 7.05
N SER A 294 15.01 -11.66 7.81
CA SER A 294 14.93 -10.28 7.35
C SER A 294 15.84 -10.11 6.14
N SER A 295 15.26 -9.70 5.02
CA SER A 295 15.97 -9.38 3.77
C SER A 295 17.05 -8.30 3.95
N ALA A 296 17.07 -7.57 5.08
CA ALA A 296 18.17 -6.71 5.48
C ALA A 296 19.50 -7.47 5.66
N ALA A 297 19.46 -8.74 6.09
CA ALA A 297 20.65 -9.58 6.19
C ALA A 297 21.24 -9.90 4.81
N SER A 298 20.40 -10.03 3.77
CA SER A 298 20.84 -10.31 2.40
C SER A 298 21.64 -9.14 1.81
N GLN A 299 21.20 -7.89 2.04
CA GLN A 299 21.97 -6.71 1.62
C GLN A 299 23.32 -6.60 2.31
N TYR A 300 23.40 -7.01 3.58
CA TYR A 300 24.66 -7.04 4.33
C TYR A 300 25.64 -8.06 3.75
N LEU A 301 25.14 -9.25 3.36
CA LEU A 301 25.97 -10.29 2.74
C LEU A 301 26.50 -9.88 1.35
N ILE A 302 25.69 -9.19 0.53
CA ILE A 302 26.14 -8.68 -0.78
C ILE A 302 27.23 -7.62 -0.61
N SER A 303 27.09 -6.71 0.37
CA SER A 303 28.13 -5.71 0.68
C SER A 303 29.41 -6.38 1.20
N ILE A 304 29.31 -7.35 2.11
CA ILE A 304 30.46 -8.09 2.62
C ILE A 304 31.17 -8.85 1.49
N TYR A 305 30.43 -9.53 0.62
CA TYR A 305 31.01 -10.29 -0.48
C TYR A 305 31.78 -9.39 -1.46
N SER A 306 31.25 -8.19 -1.73
CA SER A 306 31.90 -7.18 -2.56
C SER A 306 33.22 -6.68 -1.95
N ILE A 307 33.26 -6.50 -0.62
CA ILE A 307 34.48 -6.15 0.13
C ILE A 307 35.50 -7.29 0.09
N ILE A 308 35.07 -8.54 0.26
CA ILE A 308 35.97 -9.70 0.22
C ILE A 308 36.64 -9.84 -1.15
N ILE A 309 35.88 -9.70 -2.25
CA ILE A 309 36.45 -9.78 -3.61
C ILE A 309 37.47 -8.67 -3.85
N THR A 310 37.20 -7.44 -3.39
CA THR A 310 38.14 -6.33 -3.55
C THR A 310 39.41 -6.53 -2.72
N VAL A 311 39.32 -7.08 -1.51
CA VAL A 311 40.48 -7.44 -0.69
C VAL A 311 41.31 -8.55 -1.34
N ILE A 312 40.68 -9.60 -1.87
CA ILE A 312 41.39 -10.68 -2.57
C ILE A 312 42.12 -10.16 -3.81
N ALA A 313 41.47 -9.31 -4.61
CA ALA A 313 42.09 -8.70 -5.79
C ALA A 313 43.32 -7.84 -5.42
N LEU A 314 43.26 -7.13 -4.29
CA LEU A 314 44.37 -6.33 -3.76
C LEU A 314 45.54 -7.17 -3.22
N LEU A 315 45.30 -8.40 -2.76
CA LEU A 315 46.34 -9.30 -2.25
C LEU A 315 47.11 -10.05 -3.35
N ILE A 316 46.54 -10.12 -4.57
CA ILE A 316 47.15 -10.81 -5.71
C ILE A 316 48.10 -9.88 -6.50
N ILE A 317 48.00 -8.57 -6.31
CA ILE A 317 48.84 -7.54 -6.96
C ILE A 317 50.02 -7.19 -6.05
#